data_AF-A0A7C9KWX7-F1
#
_entry.id   AF-A0A7C9KWX7-F1
#
_cell.length_a   1.000
_cell.length_b   1.000
_cell.length_c   1.000
_cell.angle_alpha   90.00
_cell.angle_beta   90.00
_cell.angle_gamma   90.00
#
_symmetry.space_group_name_H-M   'P 1'
#
loop_
_entity.id
_entity.type
_entity.pdbx_description
1 polymer ?
#
loop_
_entity_poly.entity_id
_entity_poly.type
_entity_poly.pdbx_seq_one_letter_code
_entity_poly.pdbx_strand_id
1 'polypeptide(L)'
;MNRAAEDFSAFPASRHFPEIRRAASVSNWEVAHYHDTLEFNLVVAGRGAYFLEDRHYDLLPGTLVWLLPFQSHRLLRAPGLDMWVGALGERHYTPEMLAEVAQHPIKRLAANDAVALDRLFSHVSQDADAPAVYEVGMQYAVRSAIQIARNSAGPPPPVLHPAVTQALALLRADDAISNLSELAKRCRVSANYLAELLVSQTGRGFVEWRNIARLDRFQNFYPESEDLLTAALAAGFGSYTQFHRVFQDMIGTTPGHWARKRTESGPIKLPQMSQARDELTPGSQRLLWYNLSAVCLRTAGAWLAALLQGGVAPPPDGAAAGEAIASGCDELAALQALLPRLADELAETLPELAPRIRTVFAENDVFQQFVDTVGPMGADHRDLTNLAMVALAAHSLVANWSLLPTSEDMSRLLAFVRYRAALPSAAIDPNQRQEIAAGLIIQAQSLRNAWIGGSGSVSDAIATQVSETAHAAALRALGIDLRQTPLYGPLSPLEVA
;
A
#
# COMPACT_ATOMS: atom_id res chain seq x y z
N MET A 1 26.48 28.94 13.40
CA MET A 1 26.91 27.61 12.92
C MET A 1 25.72 26.68 13.06
N ASN A 2 24.89 26.65 12.01
CA ASN A 2 23.73 25.76 11.86
C ASN A 2 24.22 24.40 11.37
N ARG A 3 23.94 23.33 12.12
CA ARG A 3 23.75 22.00 11.53
C ARG A 3 22.25 21.77 11.52
N ALA A 4 21.64 21.92 10.35
CA ALA A 4 20.29 21.44 10.11
C ALA A 4 20.35 19.91 10.22
N ALA A 5 19.59 19.36 11.17
CA ALA A 5 19.27 17.96 11.21
C ALA A 5 18.33 17.67 10.04
N GLU A 6 18.74 16.78 9.14
CA GLU A 6 17.87 16.20 8.14
C GLU A 6 16.92 15.25 8.88
N ASP A 7 15.72 15.74 9.13
CA ASP A 7 14.63 15.00 9.74
C ASP A 7 14.00 14.09 8.69
N PHE A 8 14.42 12.82 8.67
CA PHE A 8 13.91 11.78 7.78
C PHE A 8 12.67 11.04 8.35
N SER A 9 11.98 11.61 9.34
CA SER A 9 10.75 11.02 9.91
C SER A 9 9.50 11.15 9.02
N ALA A 10 9.60 11.79 7.86
CA ALA A 10 8.48 11.99 6.94
C ALA A 10 8.51 11.01 5.75
N PHE A 11 8.22 9.73 5.99
CA PHE A 11 7.64 8.86 4.96
C PHE A 11 6.20 8.45 5.34
N PRO A 12 5.22 9.37 5.39
CA PRO A 12 3.91 9.02 4.89
C PRO A 12 4.05 9.00 3.37
N ALA A 13 3.98 7.83 2.74
CA ALA A 13 3.58 7.78 1.34
C ALA A 13 2.35 8.69 1.24
N SER A 14 2.42 9.79 0.48
CA SER A 14 1.31 10.73 0.29
C SER A 14 0.22 10.00 -0.48
N ARG A 15 -0.52 9.15 0.25
CA ARG A 15 -1.76 8.55 -0.23
C ARG A 15 -2.71 9.71 -0.44
N HIS A 16 -3.26 9.80 -1.66
CA HIS A 16 -4.34 10.75 -1.88
C HIS A 16 -5.53 10.26 -1.08
N PHE A 17 -6.02 11.13 -0.22
CA PHE A 17 -7.29 10.93 0.42
C PHE A 17 -8.35 11.80 -0.27
N PRO A 18 -9.60 11.32 -0.39
CA PRO A 18 -10.06 10.01 0.07
C PRO A 18 -9.49 8.86 -0.77
N GLU A 19 -9.42 7.66 -0.20
CA GLU A 19 -9.18 6.43 -0.97
C GLU A 19 -10.12 5.32 -0.51
N ILE A 20 -10.52 4.45 -1.43
CA ILE A 20 -11.15 3.17 -1.14
C ILE A 20 -10.58 2.09 -2.04
N ARG A 21 -10.20 0.98 -1.43
CA ARG A 21 -9.53 -0.14 -2.07
C ARG A 21 -9.99 -1.45 -1.46
N ARG A 22 -9.79 -2.53 -2.19
CA ARG A 22 -10.00 -3.87 -1.69
C ARG A 22 -8.64 -4.49 -1.34
N ALA A 23 -8.56 -5.18 -0.21
CA ALA A 23 -7.36 -5.82 0.31
C ALA A 23 -7.62 -7.33 0.48
N ALA A 24 -6.95 -8.15 -0.32
CA ALA A 24 -6.97 -9.61 -0.21
C ALA A 24 -5.63 -10.14 0.30
N SER A 25 -5.66 -11.36 0.86
CA SER A 25 -4.47 -11.98 1.43
C SER A 25 -3.40 -12.30 0.37
N VAL A 26 -2.27 -11.61 0.51
CA VAL A 26 -0.95 -12.23 0.69
C VAL A 26 -0.68 -12.28 2.21
N SER A 27 -0.05 -13.32 2.73
CA SER A 27 0.16 -13.54 4.17
C SER A 27 1.04 -12.45 4.80
N ASN A 28 0.42 -11.36 5.26
CA ASN A 28 1.09 -10.25 5.94
C ASN A 28 0.50 -10.03 7.33
N TRP A 29 1.38 -10.00 8.33
CA TRP A 29 1.12 -9.42 9.63
C TRP A 29 1.41 -7.91 9.55
N GLU A 30 0.44 -7.08 9.92
CA GLU A 30 0.70 -5.65 10.09
C GLU A 30 1.28 -5.42 11.49
N VAL A 31 2.26 -4.53 11.61
CA VAL A 31 2.76 -4.06 12.91
C VAL A 31 1.71 -3.09 13.48
N ALA A 32 1.59 -3.02 14.81
CA ALA A 32 0.77 -1.98 15.43
C ALA A 32 1.21 -0.60 14.92
N HIS A 33 0.26 0.16 14.39
CA HIS A 33 0.51 1.47 13.83
C HIS A 33 -0.71 2.37 14.04
N TYR A 34 -0.52 3.66 13.81
CA TYR A 34 -1.58 4.65 13.77
C TYR A 34 -1.30 5.60 12.61
N HIS A 35 -2.33 6.26 12.14
CA HIS A 35 -2.26 7.27 11.10
C HIS A 35 -3.28 8.38 11.40
N ASP A 36 -3.10 9.54 10.81
CA ASP A 36 -3.95 10.72 10.96
C ASP A 36 -5.28 10.63 10.18
N THR A 37 -5.49 9.54 9.44
CA THR A 37 -6.72 9.33 8.67
C THR A 37 -7.78 8.56 9.45
N LEU A 38 -9.04 8.86 9.14
CA LEU A 38 -10.17 8.01 9.51
C LEU A 38 -10.23 6.85 8.52
N GLU A 39 -10.00 5.62 9.00
CA GLU A 39 -10.05 4.42 8.17
C GLU A 39 -11.30 3.58 8.50
N PHE A 40 -11.87 2.92 7.50
CA PHE A 40 -12.87 1.89 7.68
C PHE A 40 -12.56 0.63 6.88
N ASN A 41 -13.08 -0.47 7.39
CA ASN A 41 -12.72 -1.80 6.95
C ASN A 41 -13.98 -2.68 6.90
N LEU A 42 -14.39 -3.15 5.72
CA LEU A 42 -15.52 -4.08 5.56
C LEU A 42 -15.02 -5.44 5.11
N VAL A 43 -15.13 -6.44 5.99
CA VAL A 43 -14.73 -7.81 5.68
C VAL A 43 -15.74 -8.46 4.74
N VAL A 44 -15.29 -8.88 3.56
CA VAL A 44 -16.10 -9.54 2.54
C VAL A 44 -15.99 -11.06 2.64
N ALA A 45 -14.79 -11.58 2.86
CA ALA A 45 -14.56 -13.01 3.00
C ALA A 45 -13.38 -13.33 3.93
N GLY A 46 -13.28 -14.60 4.32
CA GLY A 46 -12.21 -15.09 5.19
C GLY A 46 -12.39 -14.68 6.65
N ARG A 47 -11.26 -14.62 7.37
CA ARG A 47 -11.22 -14.30 8.80
C ARG A 47 -9.93 -13.57 9.16
N GLY A 48 -9.98 -12.81 10.24
CA GLY A 48 -8.82 -12.10 10.77
C GLY A 48 -9.10 -11.63 12.19
N ALA A 49 -8.25 -10.74 12.69
CA ALA A 49 -8.53 -10.03 13.94
C ALA A 49 -7.92 -8.64 13.90
N TYR A 50 -8.64 -7.63 14.41
CA TYR A 50 -8.05 -6.36 14.77
C TYR A 50 -7.67 -6.36 16.26
N PHE A 51 -6.53 -5.77 16.56
CA PHE A 51 -6.18 -5.31 17.90
C PHE A 51 -6.29 -3.80 17.85
N LEU A 52 -7.25 -3.22 18.56
CA LEU A 52 -7.38 -1.77 18.71
C LEU A 52 -7.03 -1.46 20.15
N GLU A 53 -5.94 -0.72 20.36
CA GLU A 53 -5.36 -0.50 21.68
C GLU A 53 -5.24 -1.86 22.44
N ASP A 54 -5.86 -1.97 23.62
CA ASP A 54 -5.82 -3.17 24.46
C ASP A 54 -6.92 -4.20 24.14
N ARG A 55 -7.71 -4.03 23.07
CA ARG A 55 -8.88 -4.88 22.76
C ARG A 55 -8.67 -5.66 21.47
N HIS A 56 -9.14 -6.92 21.46
CA HIS A 56 -9.12 -7.76 20.27
C HIS A 56 -10.54 -7.87 19.71
N TYR A 57 -10.64 -7.97 18.39
CA TYR A 57 -11.90 -8.10 17.70
C TYR A 57 -11.77 -9.08 16.53
N ASP A 58 -12.60 -10.10 16.54
CA ASP A 58 -12.63 -11.08 15.44
C ASP A 58 -13.26 -10.46 14.19
N LEU A 59 -12.59 -10.69 13.08
CA LEU A 59 -13.04 -10.28 11.76
C LEU A 59 -13.66 -11.47 11.06
N LEU A 60 -14.95 -11.34 10.79
CA LEU A 60 -15.77 -12.29 10.05
C LEU A 60 -16.44 -11.55 8.89
N PRO A 61 -16.92 -12.27 7.86
CA PRO A 61 -17.65 -11.64 6.76
C PRO A 61 -18.83 -10.80 7.29
N GLY A 62 -18.93 -9.58 6.77
CA GLY A 62 -19.88 -8.55 7.20
C GLY A 62 -19.44 -7.72 8.41
N THR A 63 -18.24 -7.94 8.97
CA THR A 63 -17.70 -7.03 10.00
C THR A 63 -17.24 -5.73 9.35
N LEU A 64 -17.87 -4.61 9.73
CA LEU A 64 -17.43 -3.25 9.47
C LEU A 64 -16.68 -2.73 10.69
N VAL A 65 -15.48 -2.20 10.48
CA VAL A 65 -14.61 -1.61 11.51
C VAL A 65 -14.29 -0.18 11.12
N TRP A 66 -14.29 0.73 12.09
CA TRP A 66 -13.79 2.08 12.01
C TRP A 66 -12.54 2.20 12.88
N LEU A 67 -11.49 2.82 12.34
CA LEU A 67 -10.23 3.12 12.99
C LEU A 67 -10.10 4.64 13.04
N LEU A 68 -10.11 5.19 14.24
CA LEU A 68 -10.06 6.64 14.42
C LEU A 68 -8.66 7.19 14.11
N PRO A 69 -8.55 8.46 13.70
CA PRO A 69 -7.27 9.15 13.62
C PRO A 69 -6.46 8.98 14.90
N PHE A 70 -5.17 8.65 14.75
CA PHE A 70 -4.20 8.41 15.83
C PHE A 70 -4.55 7.23 16.77
N GLN A 71 -5.53 6.40 16.42
CA GLN A 71 -5.80 5.17 17.14
C GLN A 71 -4.81 4.08 16.75
N SER A 72 -4.06 3.58 17.73
CA SER A 72 -3.16 2.44 17.53
C SER A 72 -3.97 1.19 17.21
N HIS A 73 -3.68 0.58 16.07
CA HIS A 73 -4.35 -0.63 15.62
C HIS A 73 -3.39 -1.60 14.91
N ARG A 74 -3.78 -2.87 14.92
CA ARG A 74 -3.03 -3.96 14.29
C ARG A 74 -3.97 -4.98 13.67
N LEU A 75 -3.76 -5.31 12.40
CA LEU A 75 -4.51 -6.35 11.71
C LEU A 75 -3.73 -7.67 11.65
N LEU A 76 -4.34 -8.73 12.16
CA LEU A 76 -3.91 -10.12 11.92
C LEU A 76 -4.72 -10.71 10.79
N ARG A 77 -4.06 -10.93 9.65
CA ARG A 77 -4.66 -11.52 8.46
C ARG A 77 -4.52 -13.05 8.53
N ALA A 78 -5.64 -13.78 8.55
CA ALA A 78 -5.60 -15.21 8.28
C ALA A 78 -5.68 -15.46 6.76
N PRO A 79 -5.20 -16.61 6.25
CA PRO A 79 -5.34 -16.95 4.84
C PRO A 79 -6.80 -16.82 4.37
N GLY A 80 -6.99 -16.16 3.22
CA GLY A 80 -8.30 -15.93 2.62
C GLY A 80 -9.07 -14.71 3.14
N LEU A 81 -8.50 -13.89 4.03
CA LEU A 81 -9.09 -12.59 4.39
C LEU A 81 -9.17 -11.68 3.15
N ASP A 82 -10.37 -11.18 2.89
CA ASP A 82 -10.69 -10.22 1.82
C ASP A 82 -11.60 -9.15 2.41
N MET A 83 -11.25 -7.89 2.22
CA MET A 83 -11.95 -6.76 2.82
C MET A 83 -11.81 -5.49 2.00
N TRP A 84 -12.77 -4.59 2.09
CA TRP A 84 -12.58 -3.19 1.72
C TRP A 84 -11.82 -2.45 2.80
N VAL A 85 -10.94 -1.55 2.39
CA VAL A 85 -10.23 -0.58 3.22
C VAL A 85 -10.49 0.79 2.59
N GLY A 86 -11.11 1.70 3.33
CA GLY A 86 -11.31 3.07 2.90
C GLY A 86 -10.71 4.04 3.90
N ALA A 87 -10.05 5.09 3.44
CA ALA A 87 -9.39 6.06 4.29
C ALA A 87 -9.75 7.50 3.88
N LEU A 88 -9.97 8.33 4.89
CA LEU A 88 -10.30 9.75 4.76
C LEU A 88 -9.24 10.59 5.48
N GLY A 89 -8.59 11.47 4.74
CA GLY A 89 -7.67 12.47 5.30
C GLY A 89 -8.45 13.61 5.96
N GLU A 90 -7.74 14.41 6.76
CA GLU A 90 -8.32 15.42 7.67
C GLU A 90 -9.39 16.32 7.07
N ARG A 91 -9.24 16.73 5.80
CA ARG A 91 -10.22 17.59 5.11
C ARG A 91 -11.57 16.92 4.81
N HIS A 92 -11.71 15.60 4.98
CA HIS A 92 -12.89 14.84 4.56
C HIS A 92 -13.74 14.26 5.69
N TYR A 93 -13.31 14.42 6.95
CA TYR A 93 -14.12 14.05 8.11
C TYR A 93 -14.37 15.27 9.00
N THR A 94 -15.42 15.21 9.80
CA THR A 94 -15.73 16.26 10.78
C THR A 94 -15.71 15.67 12.19
N PRO A 95 -15.54 16.50 13.25
CA PRO A 95 -15.61 16.04 14.63
C PRO A 95 -16.91 15.28 14.95
N GLU A 96 -18.04 15.67 14.35
CA GLU A 96 -19.33 15.00 14.52
C GLU A 96 -19.32 13.60 13.92
N MET A 97 -18.73 13.45 12.72
CA MET A 97 -18.56 12.15 12.08
C MET A 97 -17.68 11.23 12.93
N LEU A 98 -16.58 11.75 13.47
CA LEU A 98 -15.70 11.00 14.37
C LEU A 98 -16.43 10.54 15.63
N ALA A 99 -17.22 11.41 16.25
CA ALA A 99 -18.03 11.08 17.41
C ALA A 99 -19.11 10.03 17.10
N GLU A 100 -19.66 10.03 15.89
CA GLU A 100 -20.66 9.07 15.44
C GLU A 100 -20.05 7.67 15.22
N VAL A 101 -18.94 7.56 14.49
CA VAL A 101 -18.27 6.28 14.26
C VAL A 101 -17.67 5.69 15.53
N ALA A 102 -17.21 6.54 16.46
CA ALA A 102 -16.69 6.11 17.77
C ALA A 102 -17.74 5.41 18.66
N GLN A 103 -19.04 5.62 18.42
CA GLN A 103 -20.11 4.92 19.15
C GLN A 103 -20.23 3.45 18.73
N HIS A 104 -19.88 3.15 17.48
CA HIS A 104 -19.95 1.82 16.89
C HIS A 104 -18.67 1.52 16.10
N PRO A 105 -17.51 1.46 16.78
CA PRO A 105 -16.22 1.33 16.10
C PRO A 105 -16.13 -0.02 15.39
N ILE A 106 -16.88 -1.03 15.85
CA ILE A 106 -16.98 -2.33 15.20
C ILE A 106 -18.43 -2.79 15.22
N LYS A 107 -18.93 -3.19 14.05
CA LYS A 107 -20.27 -3.71 13.88
C LYS A 107 -20.26 -4.85 12.88
N ARG A 108 -20.79 -6.01 13.26
CA ARG A 108 -21.14 -7.05 12.30
C ARG A 108 -22.49 -6.70 11.69
N LEU A 109 -22.53 -6.53 10.38
CA LEU A 109 -23.72 -6.14 9.62
C LEU A 109 -24.57 -7.36 9.27
N ALA A 110 -25.84 -7.13 8.97
CA ALA A 110 -26.67 -8.11 8.28
C ALA A 110 -26.11 -8.39 6.88
N ALA A 111 -26.33 -9.60 6.35
CA ALA A 111 -25.74 -10.01 5.07
C ALA A 111 -26.13 -9.09 3.91
N ASN A 112 -27.39 -8.65 3.83
CA ASN A 112 -27.87 -7.76 2.77
C ASN A 112 -27.20 -6.38 2.84
N ASP A 113 -26.97 -5.87 4.04
CA ASP A 113 -26.31 -4.58 4.27
C ASP A 113 -24.83 -4.64 3.88
N ALA A 114 -24.14 -5.73 4.23
CA ALA A 114 -22.76 -5.96 3.82
C ALA A 114 -22.63 -6.06 2.29
N VAL A 115 -23.56 -6.75 1.62
CA VAL A 115 -23.60 -6.84 0.15
C VAL A 115 -23.90 -5.49 -0.50
N ALA A 116 -24.78 -4.68 0.09
CA ALA A 116 -25.08 -3.34 -0.42
C ALA A 116 -23.84 -2.44 -0.36
N LEU A 117 -23.10 -2.46 0.76
CA LEU A 117 -21.84 -1.73 0.90
C LEU A 117 -20.74 -2.26 -0.03
N ASP A 118 -20.57 -3.57 -0.17
CA ASP A 118 -19.59 -4.18 -1.09
C ASP A 118 -19.80 -3.70 -2.54
N ARG A 119 -21.07 -3.65 -2.99
CA ARG A 119 -21.43 -3.13 -4.32
C ARG A 119 -21.15 -1.63 -4.45
N LEU A 120 -21.52 -0.85 -3.45
CA LEU A 120 -21.28 0.59 -3.43
C LEU A 120 -19.78 0.90 -3.49
N PHE A 121 -18.99 0.24 -2.65
CA PHE A 121 -17.53 0.40 -2.60
C PHE A 121 -16.87 -0.05 -3.90
N SER A 122 -17.37 -1.13 -4.51
CA SER A 122 -16.95 -1.55 -5.85
C SER A 122 -17.16 -0.45 -6.89
N HIS A 123 -18.36 0.14 -6.96
CA HIS A 123 -18.64 1.22 -7.91
C HIS A 123 -17.76 2.45 -7.66
N VAL A 124 -17.69 2.93 -6.41
CA VAL A 124 -16.87 4.11 -6.08
C VAL A 124 -15.40 3.88 -6.43
N SER A 125 -14.86 2.69 -6.15
CA SER A 125 -13.47 2.36 -6.48
C SER A 125 -13.15 2.44 -7.98
N GLN A 126 -14.15 2.24 -8.85
CA GLN A 126 -13.97 2.31 -10.31
C GLN A 126 -13.94 3.74 -10.86
N ASP A 127 -14.39 4.72 -10.07
CA ASP A 127 -14.45 6.13 -10.48
C ASP A 127 -13.19 6.92 -10.12
N ALA A 128 -12.12 6.25 -9.65
CA ALA A 128 -10.86 6.89 -9.23
C ALA A 128 -10.19 7.77 -10.31
N ASP A 129 -10.49 7.52 -11.59
CA ASP A 129 -9.98 8.34 -12.70
C ASP A 129 -10.73 9.69 -12.87
N ALA A 130 -11.83 9.90 -12.15
CA ALA A 130 -12.65 11.10 -12.21
C ALA A 130 -12.74 11.74 -10.81
N PRO A 131 -11.71 12.51 -10.38
CA PRO A 131 -11.57 12.95 -8.99
C PRO A 131 -12.81 13.64 -8.42
N ALA A 132 -13.48 14.49 -9.21
CA ALA A 132 -14.71 15.17 -8.79
C ALA A 132 -15.87 14.21 -8.48
N VAL A 133 -16.01 13.13 -9.26
CA VAL A 133 -17.03 12.10 -9.04
C VAL A 133 -16.62 11.19 -7.88
N TYR A 134 -15.35 10.79 -7.86
CA TYR A 134 -14.78 9.92 -6.85
C TYR A 134 -14.90 10.51 -5.44
N GLU A 135 -14.59 11.80 -5.28
CA GLU A 135 -14.65 12.48 -3.99
C GLU A 135 -16.09 12.52 -3.44
N VAL A 136 -17.07 12.88 -4.27
CA VAL A 136 -18.49 12.85 -3.90
C VAL A 136 -18.96 11.42 -3.62
N GLY A 137 -18.52 10.46 -4.44
CA GLY A 137 -18.81 9.04 -4.27
C GLY A 137 -18.30 8.50 -2.94
N MET A 138 -17.09 8.86 -2.53
CA MET A 138 -16.54 8.48 -1.23
C MET A 138 -17.32 9.10 -0.08
N GLN A 139 -17.68 10.39 -0.17
CA GLN A 139 -18.49 11.04 0.85
C GLN A 139 -19.84 10.31 1.04
N TYR A 140 -20.47 9.91 -0.06
CA TYR A 140 -21.69 9.11 -0.02
C TYR A 140 -21.45 7.70 0.54
N ALA A 141 -20.36 7.04 0.17
CA ALA A 141 -20.00 5.71 0.64
C ALA A 141 -19.78 5.67 2.16
N VAL A 142 -19.04 6.63 2.69
CA VAL A 142 -18.78 6.77 4.13
C VAL A 142 -20.07 7.03 4.89
N ARG A 143 -20.89 7.99 4.43
CA ARG A 143 -22.18 8.30 5.08
C ARG A 143 -23.14 7.09 5.04
N SER A 144 -23.17 6.37 3.92
CA SER A 144 -23.91 5.11 3.78
C SER A 144 -23.42 4.06 4.77
N ALA A 145 -22.10 3.88 4.92
CA ALA A 145 -21.51 2.94 5.86
C ALA A 145 -21.84 3.27 7.32
N ILE A 146 -21.78 4.55 7.70
CA ILE A 146 -22.17 5.05 9.02
C ILE A 146 -23.66 4.77 9.27
N GLN A 147 -24.53 5.14 8.33
CA GLN A 147 -25.96 4.94 8.45
C GLN A 147 -26.34 3.46 8.53
N ILE A 148 -25.69 2.61 7.75
CA ILE A 148 -25.90 1.15 7.80
C ILE A 148 -25.37 0.58 9.12
N ALA A 149 -24.20 0.99 9.61
CA ALA A 149 -23.66 0.54 10.89
C ALA A 149 -24.65 0.79 12.05
N ARG A 150 -25.31 1.96 12.03
CA ARG A 150 -26.31 2.36 13.03
C ARG A 150 -27.59 1.54 12.96
N ASN A 151 -28.11 1.31 11.76
CA ASN A 151 -29.44 0.72 11.59
C ASN A 151 -29.43 -0.80 11.38
N SER A 152 -28.27 -1.37 11.02
CA SER A 152 -28.18 -2.79 10.70
C SER A 152 -28.49 -3.66 11.92
N ALA A 153 -29.52 -4.49 11.79
CA ALA A 153 -29.88 -5.55 12.73
C ALA A 153 -28.95 -6.77 12.53
N GLY A 154 -27.65 -6.51 12.50
CA GLY A 154 -26.63 -7.55 12.42
C GLY A 154 -26.72 -8.53 13.59
N PRO A 155 -26.01 -9.68 13.50
CA PRO A 155 -26.09 -10.71 14.53
C PRO A 155 -25.69 -10.12 15.89
N PRO A 156 -26.34 -10.54 16.99
CA PRO A 156 -25.97 -10.09 18.32
C PRO A 156 -24.48 -10.39 18.56
N PRO A 157 -23.73 -9.48 19.20
CA PRO A 157 -22.34 -9.75 19.53
C PRO A 157 -22.28 -11.03 20.38
N PRO A 158 -21.28 -11.91 20.16
CA PRO A 158 -21.11 -13.09 20.98
C PRO A 158 -20.90 -12.64 22.43
N VAL A 159 -21.76 -13.09 23.35
CA VAL A 159 -21.63 -12.80 24.77
C VAL A 159 -20.50 -13.66 25.33
N LEU A 160 -19.32 -13.05 25.51
CA LEU A 160 -18.20 -13.71 26.19
C LEU A 160 -18.52 -13.87 27.67
N HIS A 161 -18.21 -15.04 28.22
CA HIS A 161 -18.34 -15.30 29.64
C HIS A 161 -17.34 -14.43 30.42
N PRO A 162 -17.72 -13.85 31.59
CA PRO A 162 -16.86 -12.95 32.35
C PRO A 162 -15.46 -13.51 32.65
N ALA A 163 -15.37 -14.83 32.90
CA ALA A 163 -14.10 -15.51 33.11
C ALA A 163 -13.17 -15.46 31.88
N VAL A 164 -13.70 -15.53 30.65
CA VAL A 164 -12.91 -15.37 29.42
C VAL A 164 -12.43 -13.93 29.29
N THR A 165 -13.32 -12.96 29.43
CA THR A 165 -12.96 -11.53 29.38
C THR A 165 -11.86 -11.19 30.39
N GLN A 166 -12.01 -11.67 31.63
CA GLN A 166 -11.01 -11.48 32.68
C GLN A 166 -9.70 -12.21 32.39
N ALA A 167 -9.76 -13.44 31.87
CA ALA A 167 -8.58 -14.23 31.52
C ALA A 167 -7.74 -13.53 30.45
N LEU A 168 -8.38 -13.01 29.41
CA LEU A 168 -7.69 -12.30 28.32
C LEU A 168 -7.09 -10.97 28.79
N ALA A 169 -7.75 -10.25 29.69
CA ALA A 169 -7.20 -9.04 30.30
C ALA A 169 -5.96 -9.35 31.16
N LEU A 170 -6.02 -10.39 32.00
CA LEU A 170 -4.89 -10.80 32.85
C LEU A 170 -3.68 -11.25 32.04
N LEU A 171 -3.87 -12.00 30.95
CA LEU A 171 -2.79 -12.46 30.08
C LEU A 171 -2.01 -11.32 29.42
N ARG A 172 -2.69 -10.20 29.12
CA ARG A 172 -2.07 -8.99 28.56
C ARG A 172 -1.26 -8.22 29.60
N ALA A 173 -1.86 -8.04 30.79
CA ALA A 173 -1.28 -7.21 31.83
C ALA A 173 -0.14 -7.87 32.62
N ASP A 174 -0.13 -9.21 32.75
CA ASP A 174 0.80 -9.94 33.60
C ASP A 174 1.53 -11.03 32.82
N ASP A 175 2.86 -10.89 32.68
CA ASP A 175 3.73 -11.85 32.02
C ASP A 175 4.13 -13.04 32.91
N ALA A 176 3.93 -12.93 34.23
CA ALA A 176 4.25 -13.97 35.22
C ALA A 176 3.26 -15.15 35.19
N ILE A 177 2.11 -15.01 34.51
CA ILE A 177 1.11 -16.08 34.41
C ILE A 177 1.66 -17.23 33.55
N SER A 178 2.14 -18.26 34.24
CA SER A 178 2.93 -19.34 33.65
C SER A 178 2.11 -20.56 33.23
N ASN A 179 0.89 -20.71 33.73
CA ASN A 179 0.04 -21.87 33.45
C ASN A 179 -1.46 -21.56 33.60
N LEU A 180 -2.27 -22.43 33.01
CA LEU A 180 -3.73 -22.29 32.98
C LEU A 180 -4.36 -22.36 34.37
N SER A 181 -3.80 -23.16 35.30
CA SER A 181 -4.33 -23.28 36.66
C SER A 181 -4.21 -21.98 37.45
N GLU A 182 -3.12 -21.24 37.25
CA GLU A 182 -2.93 -19.91 37.83
C GLU A 182 -3.93 -18.89 37.26
N LEU A 183 -4.09 -18.86 35.94
CA LEU A 183 -5.07 -17.98 35.28
C LEU A 183 -6.49 -18.29 35.75
N ALA A 184 -6.87 -19.57 35.81
CA ALA A 184 -8.18 -20.02 36.25
C ALA A 184 -8.48 -19.63 37.70
N LYS A 185 -7.50 -19.73 38.61
CA LYS A 185 -7.62 -19.26 40.00
C LYS A 185 -7.92 -17.76 40.07
N ARG A 186 -7.23 -16.94 39.28
CA ARG A 186 -7.45 -15.48 39.23
C ARG A 186 -8.81 -15.13 38.61
N CYS A 187 -9.29 -15.96 37.67
CA CYS A 187 -10.63 -15.89 37.09
C CYS A 187 -11.72 -16.58 37.93
N ARG A 188 -11.38 -17.13 39.10
CA ARG A 188 -12.29 -17.84 40.04
C ARG A 188 -13.08 -18.99 39.38
N VAL A 189 -12.44 -19.72 38.48
CA VAL A 189 -13.00 -20.89 37.78
C VAL A 189 -12.04 -22.07 37.82
N SER A 190 -12.51 -23.28 37.47
CA SER A 190 -11.61 -24.43 37.33
C SER A 190 -10.78 -24.33 36.05
N ALA A 191 -9.59 -24.95 36.05
CA ALA A 191 -8.69 -24.93 34.90
C ALA A 191 -9.31 -25.59 33.66
N ASN A 192 -9.94 -26.75 33.80
CA ASN A 192 -10.65 -27.42 32.69
C ASN A 192 -11.75 -26.54 32.13
N TYR A 193 -12.57 -25.95 33.00
CA TYR A 193 -13.66 -25.08 32.57
C TYR A 193 -13.14 -23.86 31.81
N LEU A 194 -12.08 -23.21 32.29
CA LEU A 194 -11.50 -22.07 31.58
C LEU A 194 -10.87 -22.46 30.23
N ALA A 195 -10.22 -23.63 30.14
CA ALA A 195 -9.68 -24.12 28.86
C ALA A 195 -10.79 -24.33 27.82
N GLU A 196 -11.85 -25.03 28.20
CA GLU A 196 -13.00 -25.27 27.32
C GLU A 196 -13.67 -23.96 26.91
N LEU A 197 -13.80 -23.02 27.85
CA LEU A 197 -14.43 -21.73 27.60
C LEU A 197 -13.61 -20.83 26.68
N LEU A 198 -12.28 -20.81 26.84
CA LEU A 198 -11.38 -20.11 25.91
C LEU A 198 -11.51 -20.68 24.50
N VAL A 199 -11.41 -22.01 24.32
CA VAL A 199 -11.49 -22.63 23.00
C VAL A 199 -12.88 -22.44 22.38
N SER A 200 -13.94 -22.67 23.15
CA SER A 200 -15.32 -22.60 22.63
C SER A 200 -15.78 -21.18 22.30
N GLN A 201 -15.31 -20.16 23.03
CA GLN A 201 -15.76 -18.77 22.83
C GLN A 201 -14.82 -17.91 22.00
N THR A 202 -13.53 -18.27 21.93
CA THR A 202 -12.51 -17.49 21.21
C THR A 202 -11.81 -18.26 20.10
N GLY A 203 -12.11 -19.57 19.97
CA GLY A 203 -11.45 -20.46 19.02
C GLY A 203 -10.00 -20.80 19.37
N ARG A 204 -9.45 -20.28 20.48
CA ARG A 204 -8.02 -20.41 20.84
C ARG A 204 -7.84 -20.87 22.27
N GLY A 205 -6.79 -21.67 22.48
CA GLY A 205 -6.43 -22.18 23.80
C GLY A 205 -5.59 -21.19 24.62
N PHE A 206 -5.40 -21.49 25.90
CA PHE A 206 -4.58 -20.68 26.83
C PHE A 206 -3.16 -20.43 26.33
N VAL A 207 -2.47 -21.47 25.83
CA VAL A 207 -1.08 -21.35 25.37
C VAL A 207 -0.99 -20.37 24.21
N GLU A 208 -1.95 -20.43 23.29
CA GLU A 208 -2.05 -19.55 22.14
C GLU A 208 -2.31 -18.10 22.57
N TRP A 209 -3.29 -17.87 23.46
CA TRP A 209 -3.57 -16.54 23.99
C TRP A 209 -2.42 -15.92 24.77
N ARG A 210 -1.71 -16.73 25.56
CA ARG A 210 -0.50 -16.27 26.25
C ARG A 210 0.61 -15.90 25.27
N ASN A 211 0.79 -16.69 24.23
CA ASN A 211 1.77 -16.40 23.19
C ASN A 211 1.41 -15.13 22.42
N ILE A 212 0.11 -14.90 22.12
CA ILE A 212 -0.39 -13.65 21.54
C ILE A 212 0.00 -12.47 22.44
N ALA A 213 -0.28 -12.54 23.74
CA ALA A 213 0.04 -11.46 24.67
C ALA A 213 1.56 -11.21 24.80
N ARG A 214 2.38 -12.25 24.72
CA ARG A 214 3.85 -12.10 24.70
C ARG A 214 4.34 -11.49 23.40
N LEU A 215 3.82 -11.91 22.25
CA LEU A 215 4.15 -11.30 20.97
C LEU A 215 3.71 -9.82 20.91
N ASP A 216 2.62 -9.48 21.59
CA ASP A 216 2.14 -8.10 21.76
C ASP A 216 3.16 -7.25 22.54
N ARG A 217 3.61 -7.73 23.71
CA ARG A 217 4.64 -7.06 24.51
C ARG A 217 5.98 -6.96 23.78
N PHE A 218 6.38 -8.00 23.06
CA PHE A 218 7.59 -7.98 22.23
C PHE A 218 7.58 -6.81 21.25
N GLN A 219 6.43 -6.49 20.65
CA GLN A 219 6.31 -5.36 19.73
C GLN A 219 6.42 -4.01 20.42
N ASN A 220 6.11 -3.91 21.72
CA ASN A 220 6.31 -2.68 22.49
C ASN A 220 7.78 -2.49 22.89
N PHE A 221 8.49 -3.59 23.21
CA PHE A 221 9.90 -3.53 23.62
C PHE A 221 10.89 -3.50 22.47
N TYR A 222 10.53 -4.03 21.30
CA TYR A 222 11.43 -4.12 20.15
C TYR A 222 11.86 -2.75 19.59
N PRO A 223 10.98 -1.74 19.44
CA PRO A 223 11.38 -0.39 18.98
C PRO A 223 12.36 0.31 19.92
N GLU A 224 12.30 0.04 21.23
CA GLU A 224 13.19 0.66 22.22
C GLU A 224 14.53 -0.05 22.36
N SER A 225 14.58 -1.35 22.05
CA SER A 225 15.78 -2.17 22.27
C SER A 225 16.61 -2.42 21.02
N GLU A 226 16.01 -2.33 19.82
CA GLU A 226 16.59 -2.68 18.50
C GLU A 226 17.28 -4.07 18.43
N ASP A 227 17.11 -4.90 19.46
CA ASP A 227 17.66 -6.25 19.58
C ASP A 227 16.54 -7.26 19.82
N LEU A 228 16.42 -8.23 18.90
CA LEU A 228 15.39 -9.27 18.93
C LEU A 228 15.48 -10.15 20.19
N LEU A 229 16.69 -10.38 20.70
CA LEU A 229 16.88 -11.20 21.90
C LEU A 229 16.36 -10.47 23.14
N THR A 230 16.80 -9.24 23.35
CA THR A 230 16.42 -8.41 24.48
C THR A 230 14.91 -8.17 24.51
N ALA A 231 14.31 -7.80 23.38
CA ALA A 231 12.87 -7.62 23.27
C ALA A 231 12.09 -8.91 23.56
N ALA A 232 12.58 -10.06 23.07
CA ALA A 232 11.91 -11.35 23.30
C ALA A 232 11.93 -11.74 24.78
N LEU A 233 13.05 -11.53 25.47
CA LEU A 233 13.15 -11.80 26.90
C LEU A 233 12.27 -10.82 27.72
N ALA A 234 12.31 -9.52 27.40
CA ALA A 234 11.48 -8.50 28.04
C ALA A 234 9.96 -8.76 27.84
N ALA A 235 9.58 -9.38 26.73
CA ALA A 235 8.20 -9.76 26.44
C ALA A 235 7.68 -10.95 27.27
N GLY A 236 8.57 -11.61 28.03
CA GLY A 236 8.24 -12.77 28.86
C GLY A 236 8.43 -14.12 28.15
N PHE A 237 9.22 -14.19 27.07
CA PHE A 237 9.68 -15.48 26.55
C PHE A 237 10.85 -16.00 27.39
N GLY A 238 10.81 -17.28 27.78
CA GLY A 238 11.86 -17.87 28.60
C GLY A 238 13.16 -18.16 27.86
N SER A 239 13.14 -18.13 26.53
CA SER A 239 14.32 -18.24 25.68
C SER A 239 14.05 -17.70 24.28
N TYR A 240 15.11 -17.31 23.58
CA TYR A 240 15.02 -16.93 22.18
C TYR A 240 14.52 -18.07 21.28
N THR A 241 14.91 -19.32 21.55
CA THR A 241 14.44 -20.48 20.78
C THR A 241 12.94 -20.68 20.91
N GLN A 242 12.38 -20.49 22.12
CA GLN A 242 10.94 -20.54 22.35
C GLN A 242 10.23 -19.41 21.62
N PHE A 243 10.76 -18.19 21.71
CA PHE A 243 10.27 -17.03 20.97
C PHE A 243 10.26 -17.31 19.47
N HIS A 244 11.40 -17.72 18.90
CA HIS A 244 11.56 -17.99 17.48
C HIS A 244 10.53 -19.00 16.96
N ARG A 245 10.32 -20.11 17.69
CA ARG A 245 9.33 -21.12 17.33
C ARG A 245 7.90 -20.56 17.38
N VAL A 246 7.52 -19.92 18.48
CA VAL A 246 6.18 -19.33 18.64
C VAL A 246 5.93 -18.26 17.59
N PHE A 247 6.93 -17.43 17.34
CA PHE A 247 6.91 -16.42 16.30
C PHE A 247 6.73 -17.06 14.93
N GLN A 248 7.51 -18.08 14.58
CA GLN A 248 7.36 -18.78 13.31
C GLN A 248 5.99 -19.48 13.16
N ASP A 249 5.49 -20.11 14.22
CA ASP A 249 4.21 -20.82 14.22
C ASP A 249 3.02 -19.86 14.08
N MET A 250 3.07 -18.67 14.71
CA MET A 250 1.96 -17.71 14.75
C MET A 250 2.04 -16.62 13.68
N ILE A 251 3.25 -16.23 13.29
CA ILE A 251 3.54 -15.19 12.30
C ILE A 251 3.78 -15.80 10.92
N GLY A 252 4.16 -17.08 10.84
CA GLY A 252 4.42 -17.78 9.57
C GLY A 252 5.80 -17.49 8.96
N THR A 253 6.66 -16.76 9.66
CA THR A 253 8.02 -16.40 9.24
C THR A 253 8.96 -16.33 10.45
N THR A 254 10.28 -16.39 10.28
CA THR A 254 11.23 -16.30 11.40
C THR A 254 11.36 -14.85 11.89
N PRO A 255 11.65 -14.58 13.19
CA PRO A 255 11.79 -13.22 13.71
C PRO A 255 12.84 -12.38 12.97
N GLY A 256 14.00 -12.96 12.66
CA GLY A 256 15.06 -12.29 11.93
C GLY A 256 14.76 -12.09 10.45
N HIS A 257 13.89 -12.93 9.88
CA HIS A 257 13.34 -12.69 8.55
C HIS A 257 12.26 -11.63 8.63
N TRP A 258 11.27 -11.70 9.52
CA TRP A 258 10.27 -10.66 9.75
C TRP A 258 10.86 -9.27 10.00
N ALA A 259 11.91 -9.16 10.82
CA ALA A 259 12.64 -7.91 11.05
C ALA A 259 13.28 -7.37 9.74
N ARG A 260 13.66 -8.27 8.83
CA ARG A 260 14.15 -7.97 7.47
C ARG A 260 13.05 -7.88 6.40
N LYS A 261 11.87 -8.46 6.65
CA LYS A 261 10.82 -8.84 5.69
C LYS A 261 9.48 -8.17 6.02
N ARG A 262 9.55 -6.99 6.63
CA ARG A 262 8.61 -5.88 6.37
C ARG A 262 8.35 -5.66 4.87
N THR A 263 9.13 -6.29 4.01
CA THR A 263 9.30 -6.05 2.60
C THR A 263 8.51 -6.99 1.64
N GLU A 264 8.39 -8.32 1.76
CA GLU A 264 8.03 -9.12 0.54
C GLU A 264 7.14 -10.41 0.70
N SER A 265 5.90 -10.31 0.18
CA SER A 265 5.08 -11.25 -0.64
C SER A 265 4.52 -12.59 -0.10
N GLY A 266 3.32 -12.99 -0.59
CA GLY A 266 2.48 -14.10 -0.08
C GLY A 266 1.88 -15.11 -1.10
N PRO A 267 0.70 -15.77 -0.83
CA PRO A 267 0.25 -16.95 -1.60
C PRO A 267 -1.22 -17.00 -2.12
N ILE A 268 -1.51 -18.09 -2.86
CA ILE A 268 -2.60 -18.42 -3.80
C ILE A 268 -4.02 -18.62 -3.20
N LYS A 269 -5.07 -18.34 -4.01
CA LYS A 269 -6.51 -18.15 -3.67
C LYS A 269 -7.45 -19.38 -3.77
N LEU A 270 -8.55 -19.29 -3.02
CA LEU A 270 -9.78 -20.12 -3.03
C LEU A 270 -11.00 -19.28 -3.53
N PRO A 271 -12.16 -19.88 -3.84
CA PRO A 271 -13.26 -19.22 -4.59
C PRO A 271 -14.04 -18.18 -3.76
N GLN A 272 -14.43 -17.08 -4.42
CA GLN A 272 -14.99 -15.86 -3.83
C GLN A 272 -16.53 -15.82 -3.83
N MET A 273 -17.11 -15.20 -2.80
CA MET A 273 -18.55 -14.93 -2.71
C MET A 273 -18.95 -13.85 -3.73
N SER A 274 -19.81 -14.24 -4.68
CA SER A 274 -20.64 -13.37 -5.55
C SER A 274 -19.94 -12.09 -6.06
N GLN A 275 -18.94 -12.25 -6.93
CA GLN A 275 -18.51 -11.16 -7.80
C GLN A 275 -19.72 -10.70 -8.64
N ALA A 276 -20.12 -9.43 -8.50
CA ALA A 276 -20.77 -8.76 -9.61
C ALA A 276 -19.72 -8.68 -10.73
N ARG A 277 -19.74 -9.68 -11.62
CA ARG A 277 -18.97 -9.72 -12.85
C ARG A 277 -19.43 -8.58 -13.75
N ASP A 278 -18.80 -7.43 -13.62
CA ASP A 278 -18.32 -6.70 -14.79
C ASP A 278 -16.80 -6.76 -14.70
N GLU A 279 -16.24 -7.79 -15.34
CA GLU A 279 -14.81 -8.02 -15.43
C GLU A 279 -14.17 -6.82 -16.15
N LEU A 280 -13.13 -6.27 -15.53
CA LEU A 280 -12.18 -5.30 -16.10
C LEU A 280 -11.51 -5.91 -17.33
N THR A 281 -12.27 -5.95 -18.42
CA THR A 281 -11.85 -6.52 -19.70
C THR A 281 -10.95 -5.52 -20.43
N PRO A 282 -9.96 -6.00 -21.21
CA PRO A 282 -9.20 -5.14 -22.12
C PRO A 282 -10.16 -4.33 -23.00
N GLY A 283 -10.04 -2.99 -22.99
CA GLY A 283 -10.97 -2.08 -23.67
C GLY A 283 -12.12 -1.53 -22.80
N SER A 284 -12.22 -1.95 -21.53
CA SER A 284 -13.08 -1.26 -20.56
C SER A 284 -12.68 0.21 -20.48
N GLN A 285 -13.64 1.10 -20.72
CA GLN A 285 -13.43 2.53 -20.51
C GLN A 285 -13.09 2.83 -19.05
N ARG A 286 -13.52 1.99 -18.09
CA ARG A 286 -13.23 2.15 -16.66
C ARG A 286 -11.80 1.69 -16.37
N LEU A 287 -11.00 2.56 -15.74
CA LEU A 287 -9.53 2.49 -15.51
C LEU A 287 -8.68 2.96 -16.71
N LEU A 288 -8.73 4.25 -17.00
CA LEU A 288 -7.88 4.90 -17.99
C LEU A 288 -6.39 4.70 -17.68
N TRP A 289 -6.00 4.89 -16.41
CA TRP A 289 -4.60 4.80 -16.01
C TRP A 289 -4.01 3.40 -16.20
N TYR A 290 -4.81 2.35 -16.02
CA TYR A 290 -4.44 0.97 -16.37
C TYR A 290 -4.00 0.89 -17.84
N ASN A 291 -4.81 1.43 -18.76
CA ASN A 291 -4.50 1.37 -20.19
C ASN A 291 -3.28 2.21 -20.54
N LEU A 292 -3.10 3.35 -19.87
CA LEU A 292 -1.93 4.21 -20.04
C LEU A 292 -0.62 3.59 -19.53
N SER A 293 -0.68 2.56 -18.67
CA SER A 293 0.53 1.77 -18.32
C SER A 293 1.14 1.03 -19.53
N ALA A 294 0.36 0.84 -20.60
CA ALA A 294 0.81 0.21 -21.84
C ALA A 294 1.59 1.14 -22.77
N VAL A 295 1.62 2.44 -22.46
CA VAL A 295 2.03 3.50 -23.38
C VAL A 295 3.29 4.20 -22.88
N CYS A 296 4.17 4.53 -23.81
CA CYS A 296 5.33 5.37 -23.60
C CYS A 296 5.29 6.48 -24.64
N LEU A 297 5.38 7.75 -24.21
CA LEU A 297 5.44 8.88 -25.14
C LEU A 297 6.76 8.79 -25.94
N ARG A 298 6.69 9.03 -27.25
CA ARG A 298 7.75 8.76 -28.23
C ARG A 298 9.05 9.45 -27.87
N THR A 299 9.02 10.75 -27.64
CA THR A 299 10.23 11.56 -27.40
C THR A 299 10.88 11.23 -26.05
N ALA A 300 10.07 11.11 -25.00
CA ALA A 300 10.56 10.72 -23.67
C ALA A 300 11.07 9.27 -23.64
N GLY A 301 10.31 8.34 -24.22
CA GLY A 301 10.65 6.92 -24.30
C GLY A 301 11.92 6.67 -25.11
N ALA A 302 12.12 7.39 -26.23
CA ALA A 302 13.35 7.31 -27.02
C ALA A 302 14.57 7.73 -26.21
N TRP A 303 14.45 8.79 -25.39
CA TRP A 303 15.56 9.21 -24.54
C TRP A 303 15.81 8.24 -23.39
N LEU A 304 14.78 7.72 -22.73
CA LEU A 304 14.94 6.65 -21.72
C LEU A 304 15.61 5.40 -22.32
N ALA A 305 15.23 5.00 -23.54
CA ALA A 305 15.88 3.90 -24.24
C ALA A 305 17.36 4.20 -24.49
N ALA A 306 17.70 5.40 -24.95
CA ALA A 306 19.09 5.83 -25.16
C ALA A 306 19.92 5.82 -23.86
N LEU A 307 19.32 6.19 -22.72
CA LEU A 307 19.94 6.09 -21.39
C LEU A 307 20.19 4.64 -20.95
N LEU A 308 19.49 3.67 -21.54
CA LEU A 308 19.63 2.24 -21.22
C LEU A 308 20.48 1.48 -22.26
N GLN A 309 20.71 2.03 -23.46
CA GLN A 309 21.51 1.41 -24.53
C GLN A 309 22.92 1.01 -24.07
N GLY A 310 23.24 -0.27 -23.98
CA GLY A 310 24.53 -0.74 -23.46
C GLY A 310 24.49 -1.29 -22.03
N GLY A 311 23.28 -1.43 -21.46
CA GLY A 311 23.05 -2.15 -20.21
C GLY A 311 22.90 -1.26 -18.99
N VAL A 312 22.47 -1.88 -17.89
CA VAL A 312 22.32 -1.26 -16.58
C VAL A 312 23.47 -1.75 -15.71
N ALA A 313 24.34 -0.84 -15.31
CA ALA A 313 25.51 -1.10 -14.47
C ALA A 313 25.91 0.20 -13.77
N PRO A 314 26.51 0.15 -12.57
CA PRO A 314 26.99 1.34 -11.89
C PRO A 314 28.00 2.10 -12.76
N PRO A 315 28.09 3.44 -12.64
CA PRO A 315 29.13 4.20 -13.30
C PRO A 315 30.52 3.62 -12.99
N PRO A 316 31.46 3.59 -13.95
CA PRO A 316 32.83 3.11 -13.72
C PRO A 316 33.52 3.89 -12.59
N ASP A 317 34.39 3.24 -11.83
CA ASP A 317 35.19 3.88 -10.79
C ASP A 317 35.95 5.10 -11.34
N GLY A 318 35.75 6.26 -10.72
CA GLY A 318 36.37 7.52 -11.13
C GLY A 318 35.69 8.23 -12.32
N ALA A 319 34.59 7.69 -12.86
CA ALA A 319 33.75 8.42 -13.80
C ALA A 319 33.15 9.66 -13.12
N ALA A 320 33.25 10.82 -13.76
CA ALA A 320 32.59 12.01 -13.26
C ALA A 320 31.06 11.79 -13.28
N ALA A 321 30.40 12.09 -12.16
CA ALA A 321 28.95 12.18 -12.14
C ALA A 321 28.53 13.26 -13.15
N GLY A 322 27.71 12.91 -14.14
CA GLY A 322 27.17 13.89 -15.07
C GLY A 322 26.39 14.99 -14.34
N GLU A 323 26.39 16.20 -14.90
CA GLU A 323 25.64 17.31 -14.32
C GLU A 323 24.13 17.16 -14.59
N ALA A 324 23.33 17.88 -13.79
CA ALA A 324 21.90 18.00 -14.04
C ALA A 324 21.63 18.64 -15.41
N ILE A 325 20.71 18.07 -16.18
CA ILE A 325 20.31 18.62 -17.48
C ILE A 325 19.05 19.44 -17.27
N ALA A 326 19.11 20.75 -17.51
CA ALA A 326 17.95 21.61 -17.40
C ALA A 326 16.84 21.20 -18.39
N SER A 327 15.60 21.07 -17.92
CA SER A 327 14.43 20.80 -18.76
C SER A 327 14.07 21.99 -19.66
N GLY A 328 14.54 23.18 -19.33
CA GLY A 328 14.12 24.42 -19.99
C GLY A 328 12.72 24.87 -19.60
N CYS A 329 12.14 24.31 -18.52
CA CYS A 329 10.86 24.72 -17.96
C CYS A 329 11.06 25.25 -16.54
N ASP A 330 11.08 26.57 -16.39
CA ASP A 330 11.12 27.22 -15.06
C ASP A 330 9.75 27.27 -14.38
N GLU A 331 8.68 27.22 -15.18
CA GLU A 331 7.28 27.27 -14.73
C GLU A 331 6.48 26.07 -15.28
N LEU A 332 5.59 25.51 -14.46
CA LEU A 332 4.70 24.40 -14.87
C LEU A 332 3.80 24.78 -16.06
N ALA A 333 3.45 26.06 -16.21
CA ALA A 333 2.63 26.55 -17.31
C ALA A 333 3.23 26.22 -18.69
N ALA A 334 4.56 26.18 -18.80
CA ALA A 334 5.24 25.79 -20.03
C ALA A 334 5.01 24.31 -20.39
N LEU A 335 4.96 23.43 -19.38
CA LEU A 335 4.62 22.01 -19.57
C LEU A 335 3.13 21.83 -19.88
N GLN A 336 2.26 22.59 -19.20
CA GLN A 336 0.82 22.56 -19.42
C GLN A 336 0.44 22.92 -20.86
N ALA A 337 1.16 23.85 -21.49
CA ALA A 337 0.95 24.20 -22.90
C ALA A 337 1.21 23.04 -23.88
N LEU A 338 2.01 22.04 -23.49
CA LEU A 338 2.30 20.86 -24.29
C LEU A 338 1.24 19.76 -24.11
N LEU A 339 0.41 19.84 -23.06
CA LEU A 339 -0.51 18.78 -22.68
C LEU A 339 -1.49 18.35 -23.78
N PRO A 340 -2.14 19.25 -24.54
CA PRO A 340 -3.05 18.84 -25.60
C PRO A 340 -2.37 17.97 -26.67
N ARG A 341 -1.14 18.33 -27.07
CA ARG A 341 -0.39 17.57 -28.07
C ARG A 341 0.03 16.20 -27.54
N LEU A 342 0.46 16.13 -26.28
CA LEU A 342 0.86 14.86 -25.66
C LEU A 342 -0.35 13.95 -25.39
N ALA A 343 -1.50 14.52 -25.01
CA ALA A 343 -2.75 13.78 -24.88
C ALA A 343 -3.20 13.22 -26.25
N ASP A 344 -3.00 13.96 -27.34
CA ASP A 344 -3.27 13.50 -28.69
C ASP A 344 -2.38 12.32 -29.09
N GLU A 345 -1.11 12.37 -28.73
CA GLU A 345 -0.19 11.24 -28.92
C GLU A 345 -0.62 10.00 -28.12
N LEU A 346 -1.02 10.17 -26.85
CA LEU A 346 -1.59 9.06 -26.07
C LEU A 346 -2.86 8.51 -26.72
N ALA A 347 -3.73 9.39 -27.21
CA ALA A 347 -4.97 9.03 -27.89
C ALA A 347 -4.73 8.26 -29.21
N GLU A 348 -3.68 8.59 -29.96
CA GLU A 348 -3.26 7.83 -31.15
C GLU A 348 -2.84 6.39 -30.80
N THR A 349 -2.17 6.20 -29.65
CA THR A 349 -1.73 4.87 -29.20
C THR A 349 -2.88 4.01 -28.66
N LEU A 350 -3.98 4.63 -28.22
CA LEU A 350 -5.17 3.97 -27.69
C LEU A 350 -6.45 4.55 -28.31
N PRO A 351 -6.74 4.27 -29.60
CA PRO A 351 -7.85 4.92 -30.32
C PRO A 351 -9.22 4.75 -29.66
N GLU A 352 -9.49 3.57 -29.08
CA GLU A 352 -10.74 3.25 -28.39
C GLU A 352 -10.99 4.11 -27.14
N LEU A 353 -9.93 4.67 -26.55
CA LEU A 353 -9.97 5.52 -25.36
C LEU A 353 -9.68 7.00 -25.69
N ALA A 354 -9.48 7.34 -26.96
CA ALA A 354 -9.06 8.67 -27.40
C ALA A 354 -9.93 9.82 -26.84
N PRO A 355 -11.28 9.76 -26.87
CA PRO A 355 -12.11 10.82 -26.28
C PRO A 355 -11.88 10.96 -24.78
N ARG A 356 -11.78 9.84 -24.05
CA ARG A 356 -11.59 9.82 -22.59
C ARG A 356 -10.21 10.32 -22.19
N ILE A 357 -9.15 9.96 -22.93
CA ILE A 357 -7.80 10.49 -22.74
C ILE A 357 -7.82 12.01 -22.84
N ARG A 358 -8.39 12.54 -23.93
CA ARG A 358 -8.47 14.00 -24.13
C ARG A 358 -9.25 14.70 -23.02
N THR A 359 -10.39 14.15 -22.60
CA THR A 359 -11.17 14.70 -21.49
C THR A 359 -10.39 14.69 -20.17
N VAL A 360 -9.84 13.54 -19.77
CA VAL A 360 -9.14 13.42 -18.48
C VAL A 360 -7.94 14.35 -18.42
N PHE A 361 -7.10 14.41 -19.46
CA PHE A 361 -5.95 15.30 -19.47
C PHE A 361 -6.33 16.78 -19.65
N ALA A 362 -7.52 17.11 -20.17
CA ALA A 362 -8.00 18.50 -20.21
C ALA A 362 -8.55 18.96 -18.85
N GLU A 363 -9.16 18.06 -18.09
CA GLU A 363 -9.81 18.36 -16.81
C GLU A 363 -8.87 18.22 -15.60
N ASN A 364 -7.74 17.51 -15.75
CA ASN A 364 -6.81 17.22 -14.67
C ASN A 364 -5.43 17.83 -14.94
N ASP A 365 -4.92 18.58 -13.96
CA ASP A 365 -3.55 19.09 -13.99
C ASP A 365 -2.57 18.02 -13.54
N VAL A 366 -2.13 17.18 -14.48
CA VAL A 366 -1.18 16.08 -14.23
C VAL A 366 0.19 16.59 -13.76
N PHE A 367 0.59 17.80 -14.13
CA PHE A 367 1.88 18.37 -13.73
C PHE A 367 1.84 18.88 -12.29
N GLN A 368 0.74 19.55 -11.90
CA GLN A 368 0.55 19.95 -10.51
C GLN A 368 0.39 18.71 -9.62
N GLN A 369 -0.35 17.69 -10.06
CA GLN A 369 -0.42 16.40 -9.38
C GLN A 369 0.99 15.80 -9.19
N PHE A 370 1.87 15.89 -10.18
CA PHE A 370 3.24 15.43 -10.04
C PHE A 370 4.02 16.19 -8.96
N VAL A 371 3.93 17.52 -8.93
CA VAL A 371 4.57 18.34 -7.91
C VAL A 371 4.04 17.98 -6.52
N ASP A 372 2.73 17.86 -6.38
CA ASP A 372 2.09 17.58 -5.09
C ASP A 372 2.43 16.17 -4.56
N THR A 373 2.67 15.21 -5.46
CA THR A 373 2.82 13.79 -5.12
C THR A 373 4.25 13.32 -5.02
N VAL A 374 5.07 13.69 -6.00
CA VAL A 374 6.46 13.22 -6.13
C VAL A 374 7.45 14.32 -5.77
N GLY A 375 7.03 15.59 -5.82
CA GLY A 375 7.86 16.72 -5.38
C GLY A 375 8.39 16.57 -3.96
N PRO A 376 7.57 16.20 -2.95
CA PRO A 376 8.06 15.91 -1.59
C PRO A 376 9.09 14.78 -1.52
N MET A 377 9.17 13.92 -2.54
CA MET A 377 10.16 12.84 -2.65
C MET A 377 11.47 13.30 -3.32
N GLY A 378 11.64 14.60 -3.56
CA GLY A 378 12.83 15.18 -4.19
C GLY A 378 12.79 15.19 -5.72
N ALA A 379 11.61 15.03 -6.33
CA ALA A 379 11.45 15.18 -7.77
C ALA A 379 11.44 16.66 -8.18
N ASP A 380 12.22 17.02 -9.20
CA ASP A 380 12.33 18.39 -9.71
C ASP A 380 12.04 18.43 -11.21
N HIS A 381 10.97 19.12 -11.60
CA HIS A 381 10.57 19.28 -13.00
C HIS A 381 11.58 20.09 -13.84
N ARG A 382 12.53 20.77 -13.19
CA ARG A 382 13.60 21.55 -13.84
C ARG A 382 14.81 20.70 -14.23
N ASP A 383 14.95 19.48 -13.69
CA ASP A 383 16.09 18.58 -13.95
C ASP A 383 15.62 17.32 -14.70
N LEU A 384 15.96 17.22 -15.98
CA LEU A 384 15.65 16.06 -16.82
C LEU A 384 16.26 14.75 -16.30
N THR A 385 17.46 14.81 -15.70
CA THR A 385 18.11 13.61 -15.15
C THR A 385 17.37 13.10 -13.92
N ASN A 386 16.84 14.00 -13.10
CA ASN A 386 15.96 13.68 -11.98
C ASN A 386 14.62 13.11 -12.47
N LEU A 387 13.98 13.74 -13.46
CA LEU A 387 12.73 13.24 -14.05
C LEU A 387 12.90 11.85 -14.69
N ALA A 388 14.01 11.63 -15.41
CA ALA A 388 14.30 10.32 -16.01
C ALA A 388 14.50 9.25 -14.95
N MET A 389 15.19 9.56 -13.86
CA MET A 389 15.33 8.67 -12.71
C MET A 389 13.97 8.29 -12.12
N VAL A 390 13.07 9.26 -11.90
CA VAL A 390 11.72 9.01 -11.37
C VAL A 390 10.89 8.14 -12.33
N ALA A 391 10.93 8.43 -13.64
CA ALA A 391 10.19 7.67 -14.64
C ALA A 391 10.70 6.22 -14.75
N LEU A 392 12.03 6.03 -14.73
CA LEU A 392 12.65 4.70 -14.73
C LEU A 392 12.32 3.91 -13.46
N ALA A 393 12.36 4.55 -12.29
CA ALA A 393 11.93 3.94 -11.04
C ALA A 393 10.46 3.50 -11.11
N ALA A 394 9.56 4.35 -11.64
CA ALA A 394 8.16 4.00 -11.83
C ALA A 394 7.98 2.81 -12.79
N HIS A 395 8.73 2.76 -13.90
CA HIS A 395 8.71 1.60 -14.80
C HIS A 395 9.12 0.32 -14.09
N SER A 396 10.24 0.34 -13.36
CA SER A 396 10.73 -0.82 -12.63
C SER A 396 9.76 -1.24 -11.53
N LEU A 397 9.15 -0.29 -10.83
CA LEU A 397 8.13 -0.52 -9.79
C LEU A 397 6.94 -1.29 -10.34
N VAL A 398 6.32 -0.79 -11.41
CA VAL A 398 5.09 -1.36 -11.94
C VAL A 398 5.36 -2.67 -12.69
N ALA A 399 6.44 -2.74 -13.48
CA ALA A 399 6.79 -3.94 -14.24
C ALA A 399 7.12 -5.14 -13.33
N ASN A 400 7.73 -4.89 -12.16
CA ASN A 400 8.08 -5.92 -11.18
C ASN A 400 7.02 -6.10 -10.08
N TRP A 401 6.02 -5.22 -10.03
CA TRP A 401 5.08 -5.12 -8.91
C TRP A 401 5.81 -5.07 -7.55
N SER A 402 6.92 -4.32 -7.51
CA SER A 402 7.84 -4.28 -6.38
C SER A 402 7.46 -3.21 -5.35
N LEU A 403 8.24 -3.12 -4.28
CA LEU A 403 8.15 -2.02 -3.33
C LEU A 403 8.68 -0.72 -3.90
N LEU A 404 8.32 0.40 -3.25
CA LEU A 404 8.91 1.70 -3.54
C LEU A 404 10.44 1.67 -3.32
N PRO A 405 11.22 2.33 -4.18
CA PRO A 405 12.66 2.43 -4.02
C PRO A 405 13.05 3.19 -2.76
N THR A 406 14.16 2.80 -2.14
CA THR A 406 14.76 3.53 -1.01
C THR A 406 15.44 4.82 -1.50
N SER A 407 15.82 5.71 -0.57
CA SER A 407 16.63 6.89 -0.91
C SER A 407 17.98 6.52 -1.53
N GLU A 408 18.55 5.40 -1.11
CA GLU A 408 19.81 4.87 -1.64
C GLU A 408 19.64 4.33 -3.07
N ASP A 409 18.57 3.56 -3.31
CA ASP A 409 18.19 3.10 -4.65
C ASP A 409 18.04 4.28 -5.62
N MET A 410 17.31 5.32 -5.21
CA MET A 410 17.09 6.52 -6.02
C MET A 410 18.41 7.25 -6.29
N SER A 411 19.31 7.30 -5.32
CA SER A 411 20.63 7.92 -5.46
C SER A 411 21.51 7.17 -6.47
N ARG A 412 21.54 5.84 -6.41
CA ARG A 412 22.29 4.99 -7.34
C ARG A 412 21.73 5.10 -8.76
N LEU A 413 20.40 5.06 -8.89
CA LEU A 413 19.73 5.20 -10.18
C LEU A 413 19.96 6.60 -10.77
N LEU A 414 19.95 7.65 -9.95
CA LEU A 414 20.27 9.01 -10.41
C LEU A 414 21.73 9.12 -10.89
N ALA A 415 22.68 8.51 -10.18
CA ALA A 415 24.08 8.48 -10.58
C ALA A 415 24.27 7.77 -11.93
N PHE A 416 23.59 6.62 -12.11
CA PHE A 416 23.54 5.92 -13.39
C PHE A 416 22.97 6.83 -14.50
N VAL A 417 21.80 7.43 -14.30
CA VAL A 417 21.16 8.31 -15.29
C VAL A 417 22.06 9.47 -15.68
N ARG A 418 22.68 10.15 -14.73
CA ARG A 418 23.60 11.27 -14.97
C ARG A 418 24.83 10.85 -15.77
N TYR A 419 25.44 9.73 -15.41
CA TYR A 419 26.56 9.15 -16.16
C TYR A 419 26.16 8.85 -17.61
N ARG A 420 25.02 8.17 -17.80
CA ARG A 420 24.52 7.80 -19.13
C ARG A 420 24.13 9.00 -19.98
N ALA A 421 23.52 10.02 -19.37
CA ALA A 421 23.12 11.26 -20.04
C ALA A 421 24.30 12.11 -20.52
N ALA A 422 25.48 11.96 -19.90
CA ALA A 422 26.71 12.63 -20.34
C ALA A 422 27.34 11.99 -21.59
N LEU A 423 26.91 10.78 -21.98
CA LEU A 423 27.43 10.09 -23.15
C LEU A 423 26.80 10.64 -24.45
N PRO A 424 27.57 10.74 -25.56
CA PRO A 424 27.04 11.20 -26.84
C PRO A 424 25.84 10.40 -27.36
N SER A 425 25.73 9.12 -26.99
CA SER A 425 24.62 8.24 -27.38
C SER A 425 23.28 8.64 -26.77
N ALA A 426 23.27 9.43 -25.69
CA ALA A 426 22.06 9.92 -25.02
C ALA A 426 21.92 11.45 -25.09
N ALA A 427 22.64 12.10 -26.02
CA ALA A 427 22.54 13.53 -26.23
C ALA A 427 21.13 13.96 -26.66
N ILE A 428 20.65 15.06 -26.11
CA ILE A 428 19.29 15.58 -26.31
C ILE A 428 19.35 16.87 -27.13
N ASP A 429 18.49 16.99 -28.14
CA ASP A 429 18.23 18.28 -28.80
C ASP A 429 17.63 19.27 -27.78
N PRO A 430 18.25 20.43 -27.52
CA PRO A 430 17.70 21.44 -26.62
C PRO A 430 16.22 21.79 -26.85
N ASN A 431 15.75 21.74 -28.10
CA ASN A 431 14.36 22.03 -28.44
C ASN A 431 13.36 20.95 -27.97
N GLN A 432 13.85 19.73 -27.68
CA GLN A 432 13.02 18.62 -27.22
C GLN A 432 12.93 18.52 -25.70
N ARG A 433 13.73 19.30 -24.94
CA ARG A 433 13.86 19.15 -23.49
C ARG A 433 12.55 19.33 -22.73
N GLN A 434 11.75 20.33 -23.12
CA GLN A 434 10.46 20.59 -22.48
C GLN A 434 9.46 19.44 -22.77
N GLU A 435 9.46 18.92 -23.99
CA GLU A 435 8.63 17.79 -24.39
C GLU A 435 9.04 16.50 -23.68
N ILE A 436 10.35 16.25 -23.55
CA ILE A 436 10.87 15.14 -22.77
C ILE A 436 10.45 15.26 -21.31
N ALA A 437 10.61 16.43 -20.70
CA ALA A 437 10.20 16.68 -19.32
C ALA A 437 8.71 16.39 -19.11
N ALA A 438 7.86 16.96 -19.95
CA ALA A 438 6.42 16.75 -19.89
C ALA A 438 6.06 15.27 -20.08
N GLY A 439 6.71 14.59 -21.03
CA GLY A 439 6.47 13.19 -21.30
C GLY A 439 6.89 12.27 -20.15
N LEU A 440 8.04 12.52 -19.52
CA LEU A 440 8.51 11.77 -18.35
C LEU A 440 7.56 11.92 -17.16
N ILE A 441 7.04 13.13 -16.92
CA ILE A 441 6.08 13.39 -15.84
C ILE A 441 4.76 12.63 -16.10
N ILE A 442 4.19 12.75 -17.31
CA ILE A 442 2.96 12.05 -17.69
C ILE A 442 3.13 10.54 -17.54
N GLN A 443 4.28 10.00 -17.96
CA GLN A 443 4.59 8.58 -17.88
C GLN A 443 4.71 8.10 -16.43
N ALA A 444 5.44 8.84 -15.59
CA ALA A 444 5.57 8.53 -14.17
C ALA A 444 4.20 8.55 -13.45
N GLN A 445 3.38 9.58 -13.70
CA GLN A 445 2.03 9.70 -13.12
C GLN A 445 1.09 8.62 -13.63
N SER A 446 1.14 8.29 -14.93
CA SER A 446 0.30 7.23 -15.50
C SER A 446 0.61 5.87 -14.88
N LEU A 447 1.89 5.53 -14.74
CA LEU A 447 2.34 4.30 -14.09
C LEU A 447 1.98 4.29 -12.60
N ARG A 448 2.18 5.40 -11.89
CA ARG A 448 1.79 5.54 -10.48
C ARG A 448 0.29 5.31 -10.31
N ASN A 449 -0.55 5.97 -11.11
CA ASN A 449 -1.99 5.86 -11.02
C ASN A 449 -2.49 4.47 -11.42
N ALA A 450 -1.84 3.83 -12.40
CA ALA A 450 -2.09 2.44 -12.75
C ALA A 450 -1.73 1.48 -11.59
N TRP A 451 -0.60 1.72 -10.93
CA TRP A 451 -0.17 0.96 -9.77
C TRP A 451 -1.12 1.14 -8.59
N ILE A 452 -1.55 2.37 -8.29
CA ILE A 452 -2.55 2.65 -7.25
C ILE A 452 -3.87 1.94 -7.57
N GLY A 453 -4.37 2.08 -8.80
CA GLY A 453 -5.61 1.43 -9.24
C GLY A 453 -5.53 -0.10 -9.19
N GLY A 454 -4.42 -0.69 -9.64
CA GLY A 454 -4.22 -2.13 -9.60
C GLY A 454 -3.99 -2.67 -8.19
N SER A 455 -3.22 -1.96 -7.37
CA SER A 455 -3.00 -2.26 -5.94
C SER A 455 -4.28 -2.11 -5.11
N GLY A 456 -5.24 -1.34 -5.60
CA GLY A 456 -6.55 -1.17 -5.01
C GLY A 456 -7.59 -2.22 -5.41
N SER A 457 -7.28 -3.08 -6.39
CA SER A 457 -8.21 -4.09 -6.92
C SER A 457 -7.84 -5.49 -6.43
N VAL A 458 -8.79 -6.22 -5.83
CA VAL A 458 -8.53 -7.55 -5.20
C VAL A 458 -8.21 -8.68 -6.19
N SER A 459 -8.19 -8.42 -7.48
CA SER A 459 -7.81 -9.45 -8.45
C SER A 459 -6.30 -9.46 -8.63
N ASP A 460 -5.68 -10.61 -8.30
CA ASP A 460 -4.30 -10.86 -8.72
C ASP A 460 -4.22 -10.74 -10.24
N ALA A 461 -5.31 -11.01 -10.97
CA ALA A 461 -5.36 -10.83 -12.41
C ALA A 461 -5.18 -9.36 -12.82
N ILE A 462 -5.76 -8.37 -12.13
CA ILE A 462 -5.62 -6.96 -12.53
C ILE A 462 -4.23 -6.45 -12.19
N ALA A 463 -3.73 -6.72 -10.98
CA ALA A 463 -2.36 -6.39 -10.60
C ALA A 463 -1.33 -7.06 -11.53
N THR A 464 -1.51 -8.36 -11.81
CA THR A 464 -0.68 -9.11 -12.78
C THR A 464 -0.80 -8.51 -14.17
N GLN A 465 -2.00 -8.15 -14.61
CA GLN A 465 -2.21 -7.60 -15.94
C GLN A 465 -1.63 -6.18 -16.07
N VAL A 466 -1.71 -5.32 -15.05
CA VAL A 466 -1.00 -4.03 -15.03
C VAL A 466 0.51 -4.28 -15.10
N SER A 467 1.03 -5.19 -14.27
CA SER A 467 2.46 -5.54 -14.26
C SER A 467 2.93 -6.06 -15.62
N GLU A 468 2.21 -7.01 -16.22
CA GLU A 468 2.50 -7.59 -17.53
C GLU A 468 2.41 -6.53 -18.64
N THR A 469 1.41 -5.66 -18.57
CA THR A 469 1.21 -4.58 -19.55
C THR A 469 2.35 -3.56 -19.47
N ALA A 470 2.69 -3.09 -18.28
CA ALA A 470 3.80 -2.17 -18.04
C ALA A 470 5.14 -2.79 -18.41
N HIS A 471 5.35 -4.06 -18.06
CA HIS A 471 6.56 -4.81 -18.43
C HIS A 471 6.70 -4.94 -19.95
N ALA A 472 5.63 -5.34 -20.65
CA ALA A 472 5.64 -5.46 -22.10
C ALA A 472 5.83 -4.10 -22.80
N ALA A 473 5.24 -3.03 -22.26
CA ALA A 473 5.44 -1.67 -22.75
C ALA A 473 6.90 -1.22 -22.58
N ALA A 474 7.49 -1.44 -21.40
CA ALA A 474 8.89 -1.13 -21.14
C ALA A 474 9.82 -1.93 -22.04
N LEU A 475 9.58 -3.23 -22.24
CA LEU A 475 10.38 -4.06 -23.13
C LEU A 475 10.35 -3.54 -24.58
N ARG A 476 9.17 -3.14 -25.08
CA ARG A 476 9.03 -2.58 -26.44
C ARG A 476 9.66 -1.20 -26.58
N ALA A 477 9.44 -0.30 -25.62
CA ALA A 477 9.83 1.10 -25.73
C ALA A 477 11.27 1.36 -25.28
N LEU A 478 11.73 0.69 -24.22
CA LEU A 478 13.02 0.90 -23.59
C LEU A 478 14.06 -0.14 -24.03
N GLY A 479 13.63 -1.26 -24.62
CA GLY A 479 14.52 -2.31 -25.10
C GLY A 479 15.19 -3.15 -24.00
N ILE A 480 14.65 -3.11 -22.77
CA ILE A 480 15.18 -3.85 -21.62
C ILE A 480 14.10 -4.72 -20.97
N ASP A 481 14.48 -5.92 -20.56
CA ASP A 481 13.64 -6.78 -19.72
C ASP A 481 13.80 -6.36 -18.25
N LEU A 482 12.86 -5.55 -17.75
CA LEU A 482 12.89 -5.05 -16.37
C LEU A 482 12.68 -6.13 -15.30
N ARG A 483 12.20 -7.34 -15.67
CA ARG A 483 12.04 -8.46 -14.75
C ARG A 483 13.35 -9.23 -14.58
N GLN A 484 14.16 -9.28 -15.64
CA GLN A 484 15.52 -9.82 -15.57
C GLN A 484 16.54 -8.79 -15.08
N THR A 485 16.28 -7.51 -15.36
CA THR A 485 17.17 -6.39 -15.04
C THR A 485 16.39 -5.28 -14.31
N PRO A 486 15.97 -5.53 -13.06
CA PRO A 486 15.30 -4.50 -12.27
C PRO A 486 16.26 -3.32 -12.04
N LEU A 487 15.71 -2.09 -11.99
CA LEU A 487 16.54 -0.88 -11.91
C LEU A 487 16.94 -0.53 -10.46
N TYR A 488 16.29 -1.13 -9.48
CA TYR A 488 16.58 -0.94 -8.06
C TYR A 488 16.21 -2.19 -7.23
N GLY A 489 16.58 -2.19 -5.95
CA GLY A 489 16.39 -3.33 -5.06
C GLY A 489 17.46 -4.42 -5.26
N PRO A 490 17.40 -5.51 -4.49
CA PRO A 490 18.52 -6.43 -4.26
C PRO A 490 18.98 -7.24 -5.49
N LEU A 491 18.16 -7.27 -6.55
CA LEU A 491 18.49 -7.93 -7.82
C LEU A 491 18.93 -6.93 -8.89
N SER A 492 18.97 -5.64 -8.57
CA SER A 492 19.39 -4.60 -9.50
C SER A 492 20.89 -4.72 -9.77
N PRO A 493 21.33 -4.63 -11.04
CA PRO A 493 22.75 -4.50 -11.35
C PRO A 493 23.40 -3.24 -10.78
N LEU A 494 22.61 -2.26 -10.30
CA LEU A 494 23.11 -1.05 -9.66
C LEU A 494 23.42 -1.26 -8.16
N GLU A 495 22.99 -2.37 -7.55
CA GLU A 495 23.53 -2.81 -6.27
C GLU A 495 24.98 -3.26 -6.49
N VAL A 496 25.91 -2.65 -5.76
CA VAL A 496 27.32 -3.03 -5.82
C VAL A 496 27.50 -4.35 -5.06
N ALA A 497 28.26 -5.27 -5.65
CA ALA A 497 28.73 -6.51 -5.03
C ALA A 497 29.76 -6.28 -3.91
#